data_AF-X1DVG0-F1
#
_entry.id   AF-X1DVG0-F1
#
_cell.length_a   1.000
_cell.length_b   1.000
_cell.length_c   1.000
_cell.angle_alpha   90.00
_cell.angle_beta   90.00
_cell.angle_gamma   90.00
#
_symmetry.space_group_name_H-M   'P 1'
#
loop_
_entity.id
_entity.type
_entity.pdbx_description
1 polymer ?
#
loop_
_entity_poly.entity_id
_entity_poly.type
_entity_poly.pdbx_seq_one_letter_code
_entity_poly.pdbx_strand_id
1 'polypeptide(L)' 'LSNKFKKIVGERFFSNEFEVRWTYAFGGSIFNKNWIPDLILIPQNSKQISEILKLSNKKNIPVTPRGR' A
#
# COMPACT_ATOMS: atom_id res chain seq x y z
N LEU A 1 9.06 6.84 7.53
CA LEU A 1 9.08 5.51 6.87
C LEU A 1 8.44 5.57 5.49
N SER A 2 7.28 6.23 5.36
CA SER A 2 6.64 6.67 4.10
C SER A 2 7.62 7.05 2.97
N ASN A 3 8.56 7.98 3.20
CA ASN A 3 9.53 8.39 2.17
C ASN A 3 10.41 7.26 1.61
N LYS A 4 10.65 6.16 2.35
CA LYS A 4 11.40 5.01 1.83
C LYS A 4 10.58 4.21 0.82
N PHE A 5 9.30 3.99 1.11
CA PHE A 5 8.38 3.35 0.17
C PHE A 5 8.16 4.20 -1.07
N LYS A 6 7.98 5.52 -0.89
CA LYS A 6 7.89 6.49 -1.99
C LYS A 6 9.11 6.43 -2.93
N LYS A 7 10.33 6.25 -2.39
CA LYS A 7 11.55 6.06 -3.22
C LYS A 7 11.55 4.75 -4.01
N ILE A 8 10.92 3.69 -3.50
CA ILE A 8 10.85 2.38 -4.18
C ILE A 8 9.90 2.46 -5.39
N VAL A 9 8.69 2.98 -5.18
CA VAL A 9 7.63 2.97 -6.21
C VAL A 9 7.58 4.24 -7.06
N GLY A 10 8.12 5.35 -6.56
CA GLY A 10 8.02 6.68 -7.17
C GLY A 10 6.79 7.47 -6.69
N GLU A 11 6.83 8.79 -6.83
CA GLU A 11 5.78 9.72 -6.35
C GLU A 11 4.38 9.34 -6.85
N ARG A 12 4.28 9.04 -8.16
CA ARG A 12 3.01 8.73 -8.83
C ARG A 12 2.33 7.45 -8.30
N PHE A 13 3.09 6.52 -7.74
CA PHE A 13 2.61 5.19 -7.33
C PHE A 13 2.58 5.00 -5.82
N PHE A 14 2.69 6.11 -5.09
CA PHE A 14 2.64 6.22 -3.66
C PHE A 14 1.44 7.09 -3.29
N SER A 15 0.56 6.63 -2.39
CA SER A 15 -0.51 7.49 -1.89
C SER A 15 -0.80 7.24 -0.42
N ASN A 16 -0.80 8.32 0.36
CA ASN A 16 -1.27 8.38 1.73
C ASN A 16 -2.55 9.22 1.87
N GLU A 17 -3.14 9.66 0.75
CA GLU A 17 -4.37 10.43 0.73
C GLU A 17 -5.53 9.61 1.29
N PHE A 18 -6.37 10.23 2.10
CA PHE A 18 -7.44 9.53 2.81
C PHE A 18 -8.44 8.89 1.85
N GLU A 19 -8.82 9.61 0.81
CA GLU A 19 -9.78 9.20 -0.21
C GLU A 19 -9.27 7.98 -0.98
N VAL A 20 -7.98 7.98 -1.33
CA VAL A 20 -7.34 6.84 -1.98
C VAL A 20 -7.32 5.64 -1.02
N ARG A 21 -6.87 5.81 0.22
CA ARG A 21 -6.85 4.72 1.22
C ARG A 21 -8.26 4.18 1.48
N TRP A 22 -9.26 5.05 1.52
CA TRP A 22 -10.67 4.69 1.67
C TRP A 22 -11.15 3.78 0.54
N THR A 23 -10.91 4.14 -0.73
CA THR A 23 -11.30 3.29 -1.87
C THR A 23 -10.62 1.91 -1.87
N TYR A 24 -9.47 1.79 -1.21
CA TYR A 24 -8.72 0.53 -1.06
C TYR A 24 -9.04 -0.22 0.26
N ALA A 25 -9.92 0.29 1.11
CA ALA A 25 -10.30 -0.34 2.37
C ALA A 25 -11.30 -1.51 2.20
N PHE A 26 -12.10 -1.50 1.13
CA PHE A 26 -13.18 -2.46 0.90
C PHE A 26 -13.11 -3.08 -0.49
N GLY A 27 -13.66 -4.29 -0.63
CA GLY A 27 -13.87 -4.97 -1.91
C GLY A 27 -15.14 -4.49 -2.61
N GLY A 28 -15.95 -5.41 -3.13
CA GLY A 28 -17.20 -5.08 -3.84
C GLY A 28 -18.36 -4.57 -2.96
N SER A 29 -18.19 -4.48 -1.64
CA SER A 29 -19.21 -3.99 -0.71
C SER A 29 -18.66 -2.90 0.19
N ILE A 30 -19.36 -1.76 0.25
CA ILE A 30 -19.01 -0.57 1.04
C ILE A 30 -19.50 -0.63 2.50
N PHE A 31 -20.24 -1.69 2.86
CA PHE A 31 -20.92 -1.77 4.16
C PHE A 31 -20.01 -2.24 5.30
N ASN A 32 -18.84 -2.81 5.00
CA ASN A 32 -17.87 -3.26 6.01
C ASN A 32 -16.75 -2.24 6.20
N LYS A 33 -16.90 -1.36 7.19
CA LYS A 33 -15.97 -0.25 7.50
C LYS A 33 -15.02 -0.58 8.65
N ASN A 34 -14.40 -1.76 8.64
CA ASN A 34 -13.68 -2.22 9.84
C ASN A 34 -12.22 -1.77 9.88
N TRP A 35 -11.65 -1.28 8.78
CA TRP A 35 -10.24 -0.90 8.71
C TRP A 35 -9.90 -0.06 7.47
N ILE A 36 -8.97 0.89 7.58
CA ILE A 36 -8.44 1.69 6.46
C ILE A 36 -6.91 1.51 6.44
N PRO A 37 -6.28 1.22 5.29
CA PRO A 37 -4.82 1.17 5.18
C PRO A 37 -4.16 2.51 5.55
N ASP A 38 -2.94 2.47 6.09
CA ASP A 38 -2.12 3.68 6.31
C ASP A 38 -1.45 4.18 5.03
N LEU A 39 -1.24 3.30 4.05
CA LEU A 39 -0.49 3.61 2.83
C LEU A 39 -0.88 2.69 1.67
N ILE A 40 -1.04 3.27 0.48
CA ILE A 40 -1.23 2.56 -0.78
C ILE A 40 0.05 2.65 -1.62
N LEU A 41 0.49 1.50 -2.13
CA LEU A 41 1.65 1.36 -3.01
C LEU A 41 1.26 0.58 -4.26
N ILE A 42 1.60 1.08 -5.44
CA ILE A 42 1.29 0.45 -6.73
C ILE A 42 2.61 0.08 -7.44
N PRO A 43 3.27 -1.04 -7.04
CA PRO A 43 4.54 -1.44 -7.65
C PRO A 43 4.35 -1.81 -9.12
N GLN A 44 5.33 -1.45 -9.95
CA GLN A 44 5.31 -1.62 -11.41
C GLN A 44 6.09 -2.85 -11.87
N ASN A 45 6.88 -3.46 -11.00
CA ASN A 45 7.69 -4.64 -11.31
C ASN A 45 8.00 -5.47 -10.06
N SER A 46 8.47 -6.70 -10.28
CA SER A 46 8.82 -7.66 -9.22
C SER A 46 9.94 -7.17 -8.30
N LYS A 47 10.86 -6.33 -8.78
CA LYS A 47 11.94 -5.75 -7.97
C LYS A 47 11.37 -4.83 -6.89
N GLN A 48 10.45 -3.93 -7.26
CA GLN A 48 9.77 -3.05 -6.31
C GLN A 48 8.97 -3.85 -5.27
N ILE A 49 8.28 -4.92 -5.69
CA ILE A 49 7.56 -5.82 -4.78
C ILE A 49 8.53 -6.42 -3.75
N SER A 50 9.66 -6.96 -4.19
CA SER A 50 10.67 -7.55 -3.31
C SER A 50 11.20 -6.53 -2.29
N GLU A 51 11.49 -5.30 -2.73
CA GLU A 51 11.99 -4.23 -1.86
C GLU A 51 10.95 -3.79 -0.81
N ILE A 52 9.68 -3.67 -1.19
CA ILE A 52 8.57 -3.37 -0.27
C ILE A 52 8.50 -4.45 0.80
N LEU A 53 8.42 -5.74 0.42
CA LEU A 53 8.26 -6.84 1.37
C LEU A 53 9.44 -6.96 2.34
N LYS A 54 10.69 -6.77 1.85
CA LYS A 54 11.88 -6.76 2.71
C LYS A 54 11.83 -5.63 3.73
N LEU A 55 11.43 -4.43 3.31
CA LEU A 55 11.32 -3.28 4.21
C LEU A 55 10.19 -3.47 5.23
N SER A 56 9.04 -3.95 4.79
CA SER A 56 7.88 -4.23 5.64
C SER A 56 8.19 -5.30 6.67
N ASN A 57 8.82 -6.41 6.27
CA ASN A 57 9.24 -7.48 7.18
C ASN A 57 10.23 -6.96 8.24
N LYS A 58 11.25 -6.18 7.83
CA LYS A 58 12.21 -5.55 8.76
C LYS A 58 11.55 -4.61 9.79
N LYS A 59 10.35 -4.11 9.49
CA LYS A 59 9.63 -3.13 10.31
C LYS A 59 8.34 -3.67 10.91
N ASN A 60 8.06 -4.97 10.75
CA ASN A 60 6.82 -5.61 11.18
C ASN A 60 5.56 -4.87 10.69
N ILE A 61 5.59 -4.39 9.44
CA ILE A 61 4.43 -3.73 8.82
C ILE A 61 3.60 -4.79 8.11
N PRO A 62 2.31 -4.95 8.42
CA PRO A 62 1.44 -5.84 7.67
C PRO A 62 1.27 -5.32 6.24
N VAL A 63 1.32 -6.24 5.28
CA VAL A 63 1.08 -5.95 3.86
C VAL A 63 -0.11 -6.79 3.42
N THR A 64 -1.14 -6.12 2.90
CA THR A 64 -2.29 -6.76 2.27
C THR A 64 -2.16 -6.63 0.76
N PRO A 65 -1.80 -7.70 0.02
CA PRO A 65 -1.81 -7.66 -1.43
C PRO A 65 -3.23 -7.42 -1.94
N ARG A 66 -3.35 -6.55 -2.94
CA ARG A 66 -4.63 -6.27 -3.60
C ARG A 66 -4.43 -6.24 -5.11
N GLY A 67 -5.19 -7.08 -5.80
CA GLY A 67 -5.26 -7.12 -7.26
C GLY A 67 -6.25 -6.11 -7.81
N ARG A 68 -6.87 -6.45 -8.94
CA ARG A 68 -8.15 -5.83 -9.32
C ARG A 68 -9.26 -6.32 -8.39
#